data_AF-A0A8J5FBU8-F1
#
_entry.id   AF-A0A8J5FBU8-F1
#
_cell.length_a   1.000
_cell.length_b   1.000
_cell.length_c   1.000
_cell.angle_alpha   90.00
_cell.angle_beta   90.00
_cell.angle_gamma   90.00
#
_symmetry.space_group_name_H-M   'P 1'
#
loop_
_entity.id
_entity.type
_entity.pdbx_description
1 polymer ?
#
loop_
_entity_poly.entity_id
_entity_poly.type
_entity_poly.pdbx_seq_one_letter_code
_entity_poly.pdbx_strand_id
1 'polypeptide(L)'
;MATSQQLHPVDLLHPQEQQPLATFLRPRGQPRPVRVRRVWASNLDLEFSIIAQVLPRFPMVSFDTEFPRCTLLPQKPHYLLSADERYAFLKANVERSKLTQLGLTLFDADGNLPGGVGEAFIWEFNFCDFDVCRDKFDYNSDGIDFGMLFLKGIDPGRFAACCHSAGLVRHCPCCSTTADWIAFGSVYDFGYLVKASSLDQLLPETLNEFLLQVAYLFGNFMDVKNLMSHCDGLSGGLEKVARTLAITREVGGAHEAGSDSLLTTRVFLEMKRLFFTNEADMAPYGNVIWGL
;
A
#
# COMPACT_ATOMS: atom_id res chain seq x y z
N MET A 1 -15.38 -72.13 3.33
CA MET A 1 -15.75 -70.97 2.51
C MET A 1 -15.67 -69.74 3.38
N ALA A 2 -14.86 -68.77 2.95
CA ALA A 2 -14.58 -67.43 3.48
C ALA A 2 -15.14 -67.03 4.86
N THR A 3 -14.25 -66.93 5.86
CA THR A 3 -14.44 -66.11 7.06
C THR A 3 -13.83 -64.72 6.84
N SER A 4 -14.64 -63.69 7.03
CA SER A 4 -14.27 -62.28 6.93
C SER A 4 -13.25 -61.89 7.99
N GLN A 5 -12.13 -61.29 7.57
CA GLN A 5 -11.28 -60.50 8.46
C GLN A 5 -11.48 -59.02 8.16
N GLN A 6 -12.00 -58.31 9.15
CA GLN A 6 -11.99 -56.85 9.22
C GLN A 6 -10.53 -56.37 9.29
N LEU A 7 -10.14 -55.47 8.38
CA LEU A 7 -8.91 -54.70 8.47
C LEU A 7 -9.26 -53.30 8.97
N HIS A 8 -8.84 -52.98 10.19
CA HIS A 8 -8.69 -51.60 10.65
C HIS A 8 -7.42 -51.00 10.05
N PRO A 9 -7.45 -49.78 9.49
CA PRO A 9 -6.25 -48.98 9.34
C PRO A 9 -6.14 -48.03 10.54
N VAL A 10 -5.22 -48.37 11.44
CA VAL A 10 -4.58 -47.45 12.39
C VAL A 10 -3.35 -46.87 11.69
N ASP A 11 -3.13 -45.57 11.90
CA ASP A 11 -1.93 -44.78 11.65
C ASP A 11 -1.49 -44.51 10.20
N LEU A 12 -1.78 -43.29 9.73
CA LEU A 12 -0.80 -42.40 9.08
C LEU A 12 -1.25 -40.93 9.24
N LEU A 13 -1.07 -40.36 10.42
CA LEU A 13 -0.97 -38.91 10.60
C LEU A 13 0.32 -38.62 11.37
N HIS A 14 1.26 -37.98 10.67
CA HIS A 14 2.52 -37.49 11.19
C HIS A 14 2.25 -36.36 12.20
N PRO A 15 2.81 -36.39 13.42
CA PRO A 15 2.69 -35.29 14.35
C PRO A 15 3.82 -34.28 14.11
N GLN A 16 3.48 -33.11 13.56
CA GLN A 16 4.29 -31.90 13.74
C GLN A 16 3.34 -30.74 14.01
N GLU A 17 2.99 -30.55 15.28
CA GLU A 17 2.51 -29.27 15.77
C GLU A 17 2.74 -29.21 17.27
N GLN A 18 3.04 -27.99 17.75
CA GLN A 18 3.40 -27.60 19.11
C GLN A 18 4.90 -27.69 19.45
N GLN A 19 5.63 -26.64 19.08
CA GLN A 19 6.78 -26.19 19.89
C GLN A 19 6.49 -24.79 20.47
N PRO A 20 6.88 -24.50 21.73
CA PRO A 20 6.56 -23.23 22.38
C PRO A 20 7.39 -22.06 21.83
N LEU A 21 6.76 -20.89 21.72
CA LEU A 21 7.43 -19.60 21.53
C LEU A 21 8.32 -19.28 22.75
N ALA A 22 9.58 -19.70 22.72
CA ALA A 22 10.62 -19.13 23.56
C ALA A 22 11.97 -19.30 22.88
N THR A 23 12.52 -18.18 22.39
CA THR A 23 13.93 -17.73 22.48
C THR A 23 14.23 -16.79 21.29
N PHE A 24 13.87 -15.51 21.41
CA PHE A 24 14.18 -14.49 20.40
C PHE A 24 15.21 -13.50 20.94
N LEU A 25 16.50 -13.85 20.88
CA LEU A 25 17.56 -12.85 20.81
C LEU A 25 18.67 -13.38 19.89
N ARG A 26 18.70 -12.86 18.66
CA ARG A 26 19.83 -12.99 17.73
C ARG A 26 20.64 -11.69 17.73
N PRO A 27 21.93 -11.73 17.36
CA PRO A 27 22.78 -10.54 17.29
C PRO A 27 22.23 -9.54 16.27
N ARG A 28 22.26 -8.25 16.63
CA ARG A 28 22.00 -7.13 15.70
C ARG A 28 23.03 -7.17 14.55
N GLY A 29 22.59 -6.97 13.31
CA GLY A 29 23.50 -6.49 12.24
C GLY A 29 23.56 -7.25 10.92
N GLN A 30 22.67 -8.21 10.60
CA GLN A 30 22.54 -8.69 9.21
C GLN A 30 21.21 -8.22 8.59
N PRO A 31 21.23 -7.61 7.39
CA PRO A 31 20.02 -7.30 6.66
C PRO A 31 19.22 -8.58 6.43
N ARG A 32 17.96 -8.58 6.85
CA ARG A 32 17.05 -9.69 6.54
C ARG A 32 16.55 -9.51 5.10
N PRO A 33 16.57 -10.54 4.25
CA PRO A 33 15.91 -10.46 2.95
C PRO A 33 14.45 -10.05 3.12
N VAL A 34 13.98 -9.16 2.24
CA VAL A 34 12.58 -8.72 2.21
C VAL A 34 11.83 -9.58 1.22
N ARG A 35 10.75 -10.21 1.66
CA ARG A 35 9.85 -10.99 0.82
C ARG A 35 8.55 -10.23 0.58
N VAL A 36 8.18 -10.08 -0.69
CA VAL A 36 6.87 -9.55 -1.10
C VAL A 36 5.80 -10.62 -0.92
N ARG A 37 4.83 -10.35 -0.05
CA ARG A 37 3.66 -11.20 0.18
C ARG A 37 2.57 -10.79 -0.79
N ARG A 38 2.45 -11.54 -1.89
CA ARG A 38 1.40 -11.33 -2.89
C ARG A 38 0.04 -11.77 -2.35
N VAL A 39 -0.89 -10.84 -2.29
CA VAL A 39 -2.24 -11.02 -1.76
C VAL A 39 -3.23 -11.08 -2.91
N TRP A 40 -4.09 -12.09 -2.84
CA TRP A 40 -5.16 -12.43 -3.76
C TRP A 40 -6.44 -12.69 -2.94
N ALA A 41 -7.58 -12.86 -3.60
CA ALA A 41 -8.83 -13.14 -2.90
C ALA A 41 -8.74 -14.37 -1.97
N SER A 42 -7.97 -15.40 -2.37
CA SER A 42 -7.84 -16.65 -1.62
C SER A 42 -7.09 -16.55 -0.29
N ASN A 43 -6.21 -15.57 -0.12
CA ASN A 43 -5.42 -15.40 1.11
C ASN A 43 -5.64 -14.04 1.79
N LEU A 44 -6.57 -13.23 1.31
CA LEU A 44 -6.85 -11.90 1.84
C LEU A 44 -7.04 -11.90 3.37
N ASP A 45 -7.93 -12.75 3.87
CA ASP A 45 -8.28 -12.80 5.30
C ASP A 45 -7.07 -13.21 6.17
N LEU A 46 -6.22 -14.11 5.68
CA LEU A 46 -5.00 -14.54 6.36
C LEU A 46 -3.99 -13.39 6.45
N GLU A 47 -3.76 -12.69 5.35
CA GLU A 47 -2.79 -11.59 5.28
C GLU A 47 -3.23 -10.41 6.14
N PHE A 48 -4.53 -10.09 6.14
CA PHE A 48 -5.07 -9.05 7.03
C PHE A 48 -5.03 -9.44 8.50
N SER A 49 -5.17 -10.72 8.84
CA SER A 49 -4.95 -11.19 10.22
C SER A 49 -3.52 -10.90 10.69
N ILE A 50 -2.53 -11.09 9.81
CA ILE A 50 -1.12 -10.77 10.11
C ILE A 50 -0.94 -9.26 10.24
N ILE A 51 -1.47 -8.47 9.31
CA ILE A 51 -1.41 -7.00 9.35
C ILE A 51 -1.99 -6.47 10.67
N ALA A 52 -3.18 -6.91 11.07
CA ALA A 52 -3.82 -6.49 12.31
C ALA A 52 -2.97 -6.82 13.56
N GLN A 53 -2.23 -7.94 13.55
CA GLN A 53 -1.33 -8.32 14.65
C GLN A 53 -0.06 -7.46 14.70
N VAL A 54 0.49 -7.08 13.54
CA VAL A 54 1.76 -6.33 13.50
C VAL A 54 1.57 -4.82 13.57
N LEU A 55 0.43 -4.28 13.11
CA LEU A 55 0.18 -2.85 12.99
C LEU A 55 0.42 -2.05 14.29
N PRO A 56 0.03 -2.51 15.50
CA PRO A 56 0.32 -1.77 16.73
C PRO A 56 1.83 -1.59 17.03
N ARG A 57 2.69 -2.46 16.48
CA ARG A 57 4.14 -2.39 16.64
C ARG A 57 4.83 -1.70 15.46
N PHE A 58 4.21 -1.72 14.28
CA PHE A 58 4.71 -1.14 13.04
C PHE A 58 3.65 -0.18 12.46
N PRO A 59 3.37 0.95 13.15
CA PRO A 59 2.23 1.81 12.83
C PRO A 59 2.47 2.70 11.61
N MET A 60 3.70 2.84 11.13
CA MET A 60 3.98 3.65 9.94
C MET A 60 3.70 2.81 8.70
N VAL A 61 2.83 3.29 7.82
CA VAL A 61 2.36 2.55 6.64
C VAL A 61 2.70 3.35 5.40
N SER A 62 3.70 2.91 4.63
CA SER A 62 3.87 3.44 3.28
C SER A 62 3.04 2.68 2.27
N PHE A 63 2.58 3.37 1.24
CA PHE A 63 1.82 2.77 0.17
C PHE A 63 2.08 3.43 -1.18
N ASP A 64 1.74 2.67 -2.22
CA ASP A 64 1.82 3.07 -3.62
C ASP A 64 0.81 2.23 -4.41
N THR A 65 0.19 2.79 -5.45
CA THR A 65 -0.79 2.07 -6.28
C THR A 65 -0.36 2.01 -7.74
N GLU A 66 -0.71 0.89 -8.37
CA GLU A 66 -0.62 0.75 -9.82
C GLU A 66 -2.01 0.74 -10.43
N PHE A 67 -2.14 1.41 -11.57
CA PHE A 67 -3.36 1.52 -12.34
C PHE A 67 -3.04 1.88 -13.79
N PRO A 68 -3.92 1.55 -14.75
CA PRO A 68 -3.76 1.95 -16.14
C PRO A 68 -3.64 3.47 -16.27
N ARG A 69 -2.73 3.91 -17.15
CA ARG A 69 -2.38 5.31 -17.32
C ARG A 69 -3.61 6.19 -17.52
N CYS A 70 -3.64 7.34 -16.84
CA CYS A 70 -4.68 8.35 -17.01
C CYS A 70 -4.76 8.81 -18.47
N THR A 71 -5.97 8.76 -19.04
CA THR A 71 -6.22 9.12 -20.44
C THR A 71 -6.74 10.54 -20.60
N LEU A 72 -7.31 11.13 -19.54
CA LEU A 72 -7.75 12.51 -19.54
C LEU A 72 -6.60 13.41 -19.10
N LEU A 73 -6.12 14.23 -20.04
CA LEU A 73 -5.09 15.24 -19.79
C LEU A 73 -5.68 16.64 -19.89
N PRO A 74 -5.22 17.58 -19.04
CA PRO A 74 -5.62 18.98 -19.16
C PRO A 74 -5.05 19.60 -20.44
N GLN A 75 -5.82 20.52 -21.04
CA GLN A 75 -5.37 21.26 -22.23
C GLN A 75 -4.28 22.28 -21.90
N LYS A 76 -4.20 22.73 -20.65
CA LYS A 76 -3.17 23.65 -20.14
C LYS A 76 -2.23 22.92 -19.18
N PRO A 77 -0.98 23.38 -19.03
CA PRO A 77 -0.04 22.81 -18.06
C PRO A 77 -0.61 22.75 -16.63
N HIS A 78 -0.23 21.71 -15.88
CA HIS A 78 -0.77 21.46 -14.54
C HIS A 78 -0.59 22.62 -13.55
N TYR A 79 0.50 23.38 -13.67
CA TYR A 79 0.79 24.53 -12.80
C TYR A 79 -0.14 25.73 -13.04
N LEU A 80 -0.92 25.73 -14.12
CA LEU A 80 -1.94 26.75 -14.41
C LEU A 80 -3.37 26.31 -14.02
N LEU A 81 -3.53 25.09 -13.52
CA LEU A 81 -4.81 24.61 -13.01
C LEU A 81 -5.06 25.16 -11.60
N SER A 82 -6.31 25.43 -11.25
CA SER A 82 -6.72 25.55 -9.84
C SER A 82 -6.71 24.19 -9.14
N ALA A 83 -6.82 24.17 -7.81
CA ALA A 83 -6.93 22.92 -7.07
C ALA A 83 -8.20 22.16 -7.45
N ASP A 84 -9.34 22.85 -7.59
CA ASP A 84 -10.60 22.26 -8.06
C ASP A 84 -10.50 21.69 -9.48
N GLU A 85 -9.81 22.37 -10.40
CA GLU A 85 -9.58 21.84 -11.74
C GLU A 85 -8.72 20.57 -11.69
N ARG A 86 -7.65 20.54 -10.88
CA ARG A 86 -6.83 19.34 -10.68
C ARG A 86 -7.63 18.19 -10.10
N TYR A 87 -8.48 18.47 -9.11
CA TYR A 87 -9.38 17.48 -8.53
C TYR A 87 -10.40 16.95 -9.54
N ALA A 88 -10.99 17.81 -10.36
CA ALA A 88 -11.92 17.36 -11.40
C ALA A 88 -11.26 16.39 -12.39
N PHE A 89 -10.00 16.64 -12.78
CA PHE A 89 -9.23 15.70 -13.61
C PHE A 89 -8.90 14.40 -12.88
N LEU A 90 -8.52 14.47 -11.60
CA LEU A 90 -8.31 13.29 -10.77
C LEU A 90 -9.57 12.43 -10.72
N LYS A 91 -10.71 13.01 -10.32
CA LYS A 91 -12.00 12.34 -10.20
C LYS A 91 -12.39 11.65 -11.50
N ALA A 92 -12.35 12.39 -12.61
CA ALA A 92 -12.72 11.85 -13.91
C ALA A 92 -11.80 10.69 -14.38
N ASN A 93 -10.51 10.71 -14.06
CA ASN A 93 -9.60 9.61 -14.40
C ASN A 93 -9.82 8.39 -13.48
N VAL A 94 -9.88 8.60 -12.16
CA VAL A 94 -10.02 7.52 -11.16
C VAL A 94 -11.35 6.79 -11.32
N GLU A 95 -12.44 7.48 -11.63
CA GLU A 95 -13.75 6.84 -11.84
C GLU A 95 -13.82 6.04 -13.15
N ARG A 96 -13.05 6.44 -14.16
CA ARG A 96 -13.00 5.76 -15.47
C ARG A 96 -12.02 4.60 -15.51
N SER A 97 -11.00 4.63 -14.67
CA SER A 97 -9.95 3.60 -14.60
C SER A 97 -10.12 2.69 -13.38
N LYS A 98 -9.29 1.67 -13.29
CA LYS A 98 -9.38 0.56 -12.34
C LYS A 98 -8.06 0.39 -11.60
N LEU A 99 -8.14 0.22 -10.29
CA LEU A 99 -6.99 -0.12 -9.45
C LEU A 99 -6.54 -1.53 -9.80
N THR A 100 -5.25 -1.74 -10.05
CA THR A 100 -4.70 -3.07 -10.38
C THR A 100 -3.88 -3.63 -9.22
N GLN A 101 -3.02 -2.82 -8.61
CA GLN A 101 -2.25 -3.23 -7.44
C GLN A 101 -2.13 -2.13 -6.39
N LEU A 102 -1.90 -2.54 -5.14
CA LEU A 102 -1.53 -1.69 -4.01
C LEU A 102 -0.38 -2.34 -3.27
N GLY A 103 0.70 -1.59 -3.03
CA GLY A 103 1.75 -1.99 -2.12
C GLY A 103 1.51 -1.42 -0.74
N LEU A 104 1.73 -2.22 0.31
CA LEU A 104 1.80 -1.74 1.68
C LEU A 104 3.12 -2.19 2.32
N THR A 105 3.86 -1.23 2.87
CA THR A 105 5.02 -1.48 3.73
C THR A 105 4.76 -0.92 5.12
N LEU A 106 4.68 -1.80 6.11
CA LEU A 106 4.56 -1.43 7.52
C LEU A 106 5.96 -1.33 8.13
N PHE A 107 6.21 -0.31 8.95
CA PHE A 107 7.47 -0.13 9.65
C PHE A 107 7.31 0.57 11.00
N ASP A 108 8.32 0.42 11.86
CA ASP A 108 8.40 1.12 13.15
C ASP A 108 9.20 2.43 13.03
N ALA A 109 9.27 3.19 14.11
CA ALA A 109 9.97 4.49 14.13
C ALA A 109 11.46 4.41 13.77
N ASP A 110 12.09 3.24 13.94
CA ASP A 110 13.48 2.97 13.58
C ASP A 110 13.64 2.47 12.12
N GLY A 111 12.53 2.32 11.38
CA GLY A 111 12.52 1.83 10.01
C GLY A 111 12.62 0.31 9.87
N ASN A 112 12.39 -0.44 10.96
CA ASN A 112 12.37 -1.90 10.91
C ASN A 112 11.04 -2.40 10.33
N LEU A 113 11.13 -3.47 9.53
CA LEU A 113 9.98 -4.14 8.94
C LEU A 113 9.49 -5.31 9.81
N PRO A 114 8.17 -5.60 9.82
CA PRO A 114 7.64 -6.83 10.37
C PRO A 114 8.22 -8.04 9.62
N GLY A 115 8.28 -9.19 10.29
CA GLY A 115 8.91 -10.36 9.70
C GLY A 115 8.93 -11.59 10.58
N GLY A 116 9.28 -12.72 9.98
CA GLY A 116 9.47 -13.99 10.67
C GLY A 116 10.94 -14.26 11.00
N VAL A 117 11.25 -15.51 11.34
CA VAL A 117 12.63 -15.96 11.55
C VAL A 117 13.37 -15.89 10.20
N GLY A 118 14.23 -14.88 10.05
CA GLY A 118 15.15 -14.75 8.92
C GLY A 118 14.69 -13.86 7.76
N GLU A 119 13.44 -13.41 7.74
CA GLU A 119 12.90 -12.59 6.64
C GLU A 119 12.06 -11.42 7.17
N ALA A 120 12.06 -10.32 6.42
CA ALA A 120 11.11 -9.22 6.56
C ALA A 120 10.03 -9.32 5.48
N PHE A 121 8.85 -8.75 5.72
CA PHE A 121 7.73 -8.84 4.78
C PHE A 121 7.15 -7.47 4.44
N ILE A 122 6.75 -7.33 3.18
CA ILE A 122 5.89 -6.26 2.66
C ILE A 122 4.73 -6.90 1.90
N TRP A 123 3.66 -6.17 1.62
CA TRP A 123 2.47 -6.69 0.95
C TRP A 123 2.25 -6.06 -0.41
N GLU A 124 1.75 -6.86 -1.33
CA GLU A 124 1.29 -6.43 -2.65
C GLU A 124 -0.09 -7.04 -2.90
N PHE A 125 -1.12 -6.21 -2.89
CA PHE A 125 -2.51 -6.59 -3.13
C PHE A 125 -2.82 -6.48 -4.62
N ASN A 126 -3.44 -7.51 -5.17
CA ASN A 126 -3.77 -7.62 -6.59
C ASN A 126 -5.29 -7.60 -6.75
N PHE A 127 -5.85 -6.63 -7.48
CA PHE A 127 -7.29 -6.38 -7.56
C PHE A 127 -7.92 -6.95 -8.84
N CYS A 128 -9.18 -7.40 -8.76
CA CYS A 128 -9.91 -7.97 -9.91
C CYS A 128 -10.66 -6.94 -10.76
N ASP A 129 -10.49 -5.66 -10.47
CA ASP A 129 -11.33 -4.59 -10.98
C ASP A 129 -11.10 -4.26 -12.47
N PHE A 130 -9.96 -4.68 -13.00
CA PHE A 130 -9.57 -4.48 -14.40
C PHE A 130 -9.88 -5.71 -15.26
N ASP A 131 -10.67 -5.52 -16.31
CA ASP A 131 -11.01 -6.52 -17.31
C ASP A 131 -10.46 -6.10 -18.69
N VAL A 132 -9.41 -6.78 -19.17
CA VAL A 132 -8.78 -6.52 -20.49
C VAL A 132 -9.78 -6.51 -21.64
N CYS A 133 -10.85 -7.32 -21.57
CA CYS A 133 -11.84 -7.42 -22.64
C CYS A 133 -12.76 -6.20 -22.69
N ARG A 134 -12.95 -5.49 -21.57
CA ARG A 134 -13.90 -4.38 -21.43
C ARG A 134 -13.20 -3.03 -21.31
N ASP A 135 -12.07 -2.99 -20.60
CA ASP A 135 -11.33 -1.80 -20.25
C ASP A 135 -10.28 -1.48 -21.32
N LYS A 136 -10.71 -0.70 -22.32
CA LYS A 136 -9.85 -0.26 -23.43
C LYS A 136 -8.93 0.89 -23.00
N PHE A 137 -7.93 0.58 -22.18
CA PHE A 137 -6.86 1.51 -21.79
C PHE A 137 -5.55 1.16 -22.51
N ASP A 138 -4.70 2.17 -22.71
CA ASP A 138 -3.31 1.95 -23.11
C ASP A 138 -2.58 1.35 -21.90
N TYR A 139 -2.46 0.03 -21.87
CA TYR A 139 -1.78 -0.69 -20.81
C TYR A 139 -0.42 -1.14 -21.29
N ASN A 140 0.62 -0.83 -20.50
CA ASN A 140 1.88 -1.52 -20.62
C ASN A 140 1.81 -2.74 -19.70
N SER A 141 1.88 -3.95 -20.26
CA SER A 141 1.71 -5.21 -19.51
C SER A 141 2.98 -5.66 -18.77
N ASP A 142 3.92 -4.74 -18.53
CA ASP A 142 5.21 -5.08 -17.94
C ASP A 142 4.99 -5.55 -16.49
N GLY A 143 5.00 -6.87 -16.30
CA GLY A 143 4.94 -7.53 -14.99
C GLY A 143 3.53 -7.93 -14.50
N ILE A 144 2.45 -7.44 -15.11
CA ILE A 144 1.06 -7.68 -14.64
C ILE A 144 0.31 -8.63 -15.58
N ASP A 145 -0.09 -9.81 -15.05
CA ASP A 145 -1.03 -10.71 -15.71
C ASP A 145 -2.47 -10.29 -15.40
N PHE A 146 -3.03 -9.45 -16.27
CA PHE A 146 -4.40 -8.96 -16.12
C PHE A 146 -5.47 -10.06 -16.18
N GLY A 147 -5.20 -11.18 -16.86
CA GLY A 147 -6.11 -12.33 -16.85
C GLY A 147 -6.15 -12.97 -15.46
N MET A 148 -4.99 -13.09 -14.81
CA MET A 148 -4.89 -13.54 -13.43
C MET A 148 -5.54 -12.55 -12.45
N LEU A 149 -5.37 -11.24 -12.66
CA LEU A 149 -6.06 -10.20 -11.87
C LEU A 149 -7.57 -10.40 -11.90
N PHE A 150 -8.16 -10.47 -13.10
CA PHE A 150 -9.61 -10.64 -13.25
C PHE A 150 -10.14 -11.91 -12.57
N LEU A 151 -9.40 -13.02 -12.65
CA LEU A 151 -9.85 -14.32 -12.12
C LEU A 151 -9.60 -14.54 -10.63
N LYS A 152 -8.53 -13.95 -10.08
CA LYS A 152 -8.05 -14.26 -8.71
C LYS A 152 -7.87 -13.03 -7.83
N GLY A 153 -7.98 -11.84 -8.41
CA GLY A 153 -7.79 -10.57 -7.73
C GLY A 153 -8.84 -10.32 -6.67
N ILE A 154 -8.54 -9.35 -5.83
CA ILE A 154 -9.32 -8.94 -4.70
C ILE A 154 -10.41 -7.96 -5.16
N ASP A 155 -11.63 -8.16 -4.66
CA ASP A 155 -12.69 -7.15 -4.75
C ASP A 155 -12.32 -5.93 -3.88
N PRO A 156 -12.27 -4.70 -4.43
CA PRO A 156 -11.88 -3.51 -3.67
C PRO A 156 -12.75 -3.23 -2.44
N GLY A 157 -14.05 -3.55 -2.50
CA GLY A 157 -14.96 -3.39 -1.36
C GLY A 157 -14.61 -4.33 -0.21
N ARG A 158 -14.27 -5.59 -0.52
CA ARG A 158 -13.79 -6.55 0.49
C ARG A 158 -12.43 -6.14 1.07
N PHE A 159 -11.53 -5.62 0.24
CA PHE A 159 -10.28 -5.03 0.72
C PHE A 159 -10.54 -3.89 1.71
N ALA A 160 -11.42 -2.93 1.37
CA ALA A 160 -11.77 -1.81 2.24
C ALA A 160 -12.36 -2.29 3.58
N ALA A 161 -13.25 -3.27 3.56
CA ALA A 161 -13.81 -3.87 4.78
C ALA A 161 -12.71 -4.51 5.67
N CYS A 162 -11.73 -5.18 5.07
CA CYS A 162 -10.58 -5.71 5.78
C CYS A 162 -9.69 -4.60 6.37
N CYS A 163 -9.45 -3.51 5.65
CA CYS A 163 -8.72 -2.34 6.15
C CYS A 163 -9.38 -1.71 7.39
N HIS A 164 -10.70 -1.56 7.38
CA HIS A 164 -11.46 -1.09 8.54
C HIS A 164 -11.30 -2.04 9.73
N SER A 165 -11.40 -3.34 9.49
CA SER A 165 -11.31 -4.38 10.54
C SER A 165 -9.91 -4.50 11.13
N ALA A 166 -8.87 -4.28 10.33
CA ALA A 166 -7.48 -4.31 10.77
C ALA A 166 -7.00 -3.02 11.43
N GLY A 167 -7.81 -1.95 11.41
CA GLY A 167 -7.45 -0.65 12.00
C GLY A 167 -6.48 0.19 11.17
N LEU A 168 -6.30 -0.14 9.87
CA LEU A 168 -5.51 0.67 8.92
C LEU A 168 -6.20 1.99 8.59
N VAL A 169 -7.53 1.96 8.49
CA VAL A 169 -8.36 3.14 8.24
C VAL A 169 -9.45 3.25 9.28
N ARG A 170 -9.91 4.47 9.52
CA ARG A 170 -10.98 4.76 10.47
C ARG A 170 -12.31 4.16 10.00
N HIS A 171 -13.05 3.53 10.91
CA HIS A 171 -14.35 2.92 10.61
C HIS A 171 -15.53 3.58 11.37
N CYS A 172 -15.29 4.33 12.45
CA CYS A 172 -16.32 5.14 13.12
C CYS A 172 -15.76 6.46 13.66
N PRO A 173 -16.60 7.49 13.88
CA PRO A 173 -16.20 8.72 14.54
C PRO A 173 -15.61 8.52 15.95
N CYS A 174 -15.94 7.41 16.60
CA CYS A 174 -15.44 7.04 17.92
C CYS A 174 -14.02 6.45 17.94
N CYS A 175 -13.51 5.99 16.79
CA CYS A 175 -12.22 5.30 16.70
C CYS A 175 -11.19 6.17 15.98
N SER A 176 -9.93 6.00 16.34
CA SER A 176 -8.78 6.46 15.55
C SER A 176 -8.27 5.33 14.66
N THR A 177 -7.60 5.67 13.56
CA THR A 177 -6.72 4.70 12.90
C THR A 177 -5.48 4.45 13.77
N THR A 178 -4.85 3.29 13.61
CA THR A 178 -3.54 2.99 14.21
C THR A 178 -2.39 3.40 13.28
N ALA A 179 -2.69 3.61 12.00
CA ALA A 179 -1.70 3.87 10.96
C ALA A 179 -1.38 5.36 10.82
N ASP A 180 -0.09 5.69 10.73
CA ASP A 180 0.40 6.95 10.17
C ASP A 180 0.87 6.67 8.74
N TRP A 181 0.28 7.36 7.76
CA TRP A 181 0.45 7.01 6.34
C TRP A 181 1.59 7.79 5.66
N ILE A 182 2.33 7.14 4.78
CA ILE A 182 3.41 7.73 3.98
C ILE A 182 3.20 7.39 2.51
N ALA A 183 3.25 8.39 1.63
CA ALA A 183 3.10 8.16 0.20
C ALA A 183 3.98 9.10 -0.62
N PHE A 184 4.15 8.85 -1.92
CA PHE A 184 4.98 9.68 -2.79
C PHE A 184 4.15 10.22 -3.97
N GLY A 185 3.76 11.50 -3.96
CA GLY A 185 2.98 12.07 -5.06
C GLY A 185 1.58 11.46 -5.14
N SER A 186 0.91 11.45 -4.00
CA SER A 186 -0.12 10.49 -3.60
C SER A 186 -1.55 10.74 -4.10
N VAL A 187 -1.72 11.72 -4.98
CA VAL A 187 -3.04 12.24 -5.35
C VAL A 187 -3.95 11.17 -5.98
N TYR A 188 -3.40 10.32 -6.84
CA TYR A 188 -4.13 9.20 -7.43
C TYR A 188 -4.27 8.03 -6.47
N ASP A 189 -3.24 7.73 -5.68
CA ASP A 189 -3.28 6.63 -4.71
C ASP A 189 -4.41 6.82 -3.69
N PHE A 190 -4.51 8.02 -3.10
CA PHE A 190 -5.63 8.36 -2.23
C PHE A 190 -6.96 8.34 -2.97
N GLY A 191 -7.00 8.79 -4.23
CA GLY A 191 -8.20 8.70 -5.07
C GLY A 191 -8.74 7.27 -5.16
N TYR A 192 -7.88 6.29 -5.48
CA TYR A 192 -8.31 4.90 -5.58
C TYR A 192 -8.70 4.30 -4.22
N LEU A 193 -7.98 4.62 -3.14
CA LEU A 193 -8.32 4.10 -1.82
C LEU A 193 -9.63 4.69 -1.26
N VAL A 194 -9.91 5.97 -1.52
CA VAL A 194 -11.20 6.59 -1.19
C VAL A 194 -12.30 5.93 -2.02
N LYS A 195 -12.12 5.79 -3.34
CA LYS A 195 -13.07 5.11 -4.23
C LYS A 195 -13.37 3.68 -3.77
N ALA A 196 -12.36 2.90 -3.41
CA ALA A 196 -12.53 1.54 -2.91
C ALA A 196 -13.31 1.48 -1.59
N SER A 197 -13.23 2.55 -0.78
CA SER A 197 -13.94 2.68 0.49
C SER A 197 -15.35 3.28 0.35
N SER A 198 -15.71 3.79 -0.83
CA SER A 198 -17.04 4.35 -1.13
C SER A 198 -18.03 3.25 -1.52
N LEU A 199 -19.26 3.33 -1.00
CA LEU A 199 -20.32 2.34 -1.27
C LEU A 199 -20.72 2.26 -2.75
N ASP A 200 -20.69 3.38 -3.46
CA ASP A 200 -21.02 3.52 -4.87
C ASP A 200 -19.79 3.48 -5.80
N GLN A 201 -18.59 3.30 -5.23
CA GLN A 201 -17.31 3.38 -5.94
C GLN A 201 -17.13 4.70 -6.72
N LEU A 202 -17.65 5.80 -6.18
CA LEU A 202 -17.44 7.15 -6.69
C LEU A 202 -16.62 7.98 -5.71
N LEU A 203 -15.94 8.99 -6.25
CA LEU A 203 -15.27 10.00 -5.46
C LEU A 203 -16.24 11.13 -5.09
N PRO A 204 -16.04 11.84 -3.97
CA PRO A 204 -16.88 12.98 -3.61
C PRO A 204 -16.98 14.03 -4.72
N GLU A 205 -18.08 14.78 -4.79
CA GLU A 205 -18.30 15.72 -5.88
C GLU A 205 -17.36 16.93 -5.81
N THR A 206 -17.03 17.38 -4.60
CA THR A 206 -16.15 18.54 -4.39
C THR A 206 -14.79 18.14 -3.83
N LEU A 207 -13.76 18.96 -4.13
CA LEU A 207 -12.42 18.80 -3.56
C LEU A 207 -12.46 18.81 -2.02
N ASN A 208 -13.25 19.70 -1.43
CA ASN A 208 -13.35 19.81 0.01
C ASN A 208 -13.90 18.53 0.66
N GLU A 209 -14.96 17.94 0.09
CA GLU A 209 -15.49 16.66 0.58
C GLU A 209 -14.50 15.52 0.41
N PHE A 210 -13.73 15.50 -0.69
CA PHE A 210 -12.65 14.54 -0.88
C PHE A 210 -11.57 14.66 0.18
N LEU A 211 -11.08 15.88 0.44
CA LEU A 211 -10.06 16.12 1.48
C LEU A 211 -10.57 15.76 2.88
N LEU A 212 -11.83 16.06 3.19
CA LEU A 212 -12.47 15.63 4.44
C LEU A 212 -12.56 14.11 4.55
N GLN A 213 -12.86 13.42 3.44
CA GLN A 213 -12.92 11.96 3.41
C GLN A 213 -11.53 11.34 3.60
N VAL A 214 -10.49 11.89 2.97
CA VAL A 214 -9.10 11.46 3.18
C VAL A 214 -8.71 11.66 4.65
N ALA A 215 -8.92 12.86 5.20
CA ALA A 215 -8.61 13.15 6.60
C ALA A 215 -9.37 12.24 7.57
N TYR A 216 -10.63 11.92 7.26
CA TYR A 216 -11.44 11.01 8.08
C TYR A 216 -10.88 9.58 8.06
N LEU A 217 -10.60 9.02 6.88
CA LEU A 217 -10.20 7.63 6.72
C LEU A 217 -8.77 7.37 7.19
N PHE A 218 -7.83 8.24 6.80
CA PHE A 218 -6.40 7.99 6.95
C PHE A 218 -5.79 8.70 8.16
N GLY A 219 -6.48 9.68 8.75
CA GLY A 219 -5.94 10.43 9.87
C GLY A 219 -4.68 11.21 9.46
N ASN A 220 -3.54 10.86 10.06
CA ASN A 220 -2.27 11.50 9.74
C ASN A 220 -1.64 10.86 8.50
N PHE A 221 -1.18 11.69 7.58
CA PHE A 221 -0.36 11.25 6.46
C PHE A 221 0.73 12.24 6.11
N MET A 222 1.76 11.74 5.41
CA MET A 222 2.84 12.52 4.84
C MET A 222 3.00 12.18 3.37
N ASP A 223 2.81 13.17 2.49
CA ASP A 223 3.22 13.06 1.09
C ASP A 223 4.69 13.47 0.97
N VAL A 224 5.56 12.50 0.73
CA VAL A 224 7.02 12.68 0.59
C VAL A 224 7.35 13.68 -0.50
N LYS A 225 6.54 13.76 -1.56
CA LYS A 225 6.77 14.72 -2.65
C LYS A 225 6.41 16.15 -2.25
N ASN A 226 5.42 16.32 -1.37
CA ASN A 226 5.16 17.60 -0.71
C ASN A 226 6.32 17.98 0.21
N LEU A 227 6.75 17.05 1.07
CA LEU A 227 7.88 17.25 1.99
C LEU A 227 9.16 17.64 1.25
N MET A 228 9.45 16.97 0.14
CA MET A 228 10.62 17.19 -0.73
C MET A 228 10.74 18.62 -1.26
N SER A 229 9.65 19.37 -1.40
CA SER A 229 9.70 20.74 -1.91
C SER A 229 10.51 21.70 -1.02
N HIS A 230 10.88 21.26 0.18
CA HIS A 230 11.71 21.97 1.15
C HIS A 230 13.08 21.32 1.37
N CYS A 231 13.48 20.37 0.51
CA CYS A 231 14.75 19.66 0.60
C CYS A 231 15.62 20.00 -0.61
N ASP A 232 16.64 20.83 -0.41
CA ASP A 232 17.54 21.26 -1.48
C ASP A 232 18.19 20.06 -2.19
N GLY A 233 18.18 20.11 -3.53
CA GLY A 233 18.78 19.08 -4.39
C GLY A 233 17.88 17.89 -4.71
N LEU A 234 16.67 17.80 -4.13
CA LEU A 234 15.71 16.74 -4.44
C LEU A 234 14.62 17.21 -5.40
N SER A 235 14.40 16.47 -6.49
CA SER A 235 13.33 16.74 -7.45
C SER A 235 13.05 15.55 -8.36
N GLY A 236 11.79 15.42 -8.79
CA GLY A 236 11.35 14.42 -9.78
C GLY A 236 10.46 13.32 -9.20
N GLY A 237 10.43 12.17 -9.87
CA GLY A 237 9.72 10.98 -9.41
C GLY A 237 10.54 10.14 -8.43
N LEU A 238 9.90 9.18 -7.78
CA LEU A 238 10.45 8.34 -6.71
C LEU A 238 11.81 7.75 -7.09
N GLU A 239 11.90 7.14 -8.28
CA GLU A 239 13.13 6.57 -8.84
C GLU A 239 14.30 7.55 -8.95
N LYS A 240 14.03 8.78 -9.40
CA LYS A 240 15.08 9.80 -9.50
C LYS A 240 15.56 10.22 -8.11
N VAL A 241 14.62 10.38 -7.17
CA VAL A 241 14.94 10.77 -5.79
C VAL A 241 15.73 9.68 -5.09
N ALA A 242 15.33 8.42 -5.21
CA ALA A 242 16.07 7.27 -4.68
C ALA A 242 17.52 7.24 -5.19
N ARG A 243 17.73 7.45 -6.51
CA ARG A 243 19.07 7.55 -7.08
C ARG A 243 19.87 8.72 -6.51
N THR A 244 19.27 9.90 -6.36
CA THR A 244 19.93 11.06 -5.75
C THR A 244 20.36 10.78 -4.30
N LEU A 245 19.55 10.02 -3.56
CA LEU A 245 19.82 9.61 -2.18
C LEU A 245 20.70 8.35 -2.07
N ALA A 246 21.21 7.82 -3.19
CA ALA A 246 21.98 6.58 -3.27
C ALA A 246 21.26 5.35 -2.65
N ILE A 247 19.93 5.33 -2.72
CA ILE A 247 19.09 4.21 -2.28
C ILE A 247 18.89 3.26 -3.46
N THR A 248 19.06 1.97 -3.19
CA THR A 248 18.81 0.90 -4.18
C THR A 248 17.53 0.15 -3.82
N ARG A 249 16.86 -0.38 -4.84
CA ARG A 249 15.66 -1.21 -4.67
C ARG A 249 16.06 -2.58 -4.13
N GLU A 250 15.51 -2.95 -2.97
CA GLU A 250 15.87 -4.18 -2.25
C GLU A 250 15.20 -5.44 -2.80
N VAL A 251 13.99 -5.29 -3.34
CA VAL A 251 13.16 -6.39 -3.83
C VAL A 251 12.24 -5.90 -4.94
N GLY A 252 11.89 -6.76 -5.90
CA GLY A 252 10.95 -6.42 -6.97
C GLY A 252 11.48 -5.45 -8.01
N GLY A 253 10.61 -5.09 -8.96
CA GLY A 253 10.86 -4.14 -10.05
C GLY A 253 10.36 -2.73 -9.75
N ALA A 254 10.70 -1.79 -10.63
CA ALA A 254 9.97 -0.52 -10.70
C ALA A 254 8.60 -0.78 -11.33
N HIS A 255 7.57 -0.03 -10.89
CA HIS A 255 6.17 -0.25 -11.27
C HIS A 255 5.58 -1.55 -10.71
N GLU A 256 6.13 -2.03 -9.60
CA GLU A 256 5.52 -3.07 -8.78
C GLU A 256 5.15 -2.42 -7.45
N ALA A 257 3.85 -2.26 -7.21
CA ALA A 257 3.32 -1.45 -6.10
C ALA A 257 3.95 -1.84 -4.74
N GLY A 258 4.13 -3.14 -4.49
CA GLY A 258 4.81 -3.62 -3.28
C GLY A 258 6.24 -3.08 -3.15
N SER A 259 7.02 -3.18 -4.22
CA SER A 259 8.39 -2.67 -4.28
C SER A 259 8.46 -1.13 -4.15
N ASP A 260 7.57 -0.41 -4.83
CA ASP A 260 7.51 1.05 -4.81
C ASP A 260 7.08 1.60 -3.44
N SER A 261 6.19 0.89 -2.72
CA SER A 261 5.88 1.23 -1.33
C SER A 261 7.13 1.12 -0.43
N LEU A 262 7.94 0.07 -0.59
CA LEU A 262 9.18 -0.07 0.19
C LEU A 262 10.21 1.00 -0.17
N LEU A 263 10.37 1.30 -1.47
CA LEU A 263 11.26 2.36 -1.92
C LEU A 263 10.82 3.72 -1.35
N THR A 264 9.51 3.99 -1.32
CA THR A 264 8.92 5.17 -0.66
C THR A 264 9.31 5.23 0.83
N THR A 265 9.23 4.11 1.56
CA THR A 265 9.69 4.03 2.96
C THR A 265 11.16 4.43 3.08
N ARG A 266 12.05 3.88 2.23
CA ARG A 266 13.49 4.17 2.30
C ARG A 266 13.80 5.62 1.98
N VAL A 267 13.18 6.18 0.94
CA VAL A 267 13.32 7.60 0.59
C VAL A 267 12.86 8.48 1.75
N PHE A 268 11.69 8.21 2.32
CA PHE A 268 11.16 8.98 3.45
C PHE A 268 12.12 8.96 4.66
N LEU A 269 12.60 7.79 5.06
CA LEU A 269 13.50 7.65 6.22
C LEU A 269 14.83 8.38 6.01
N GLU A 270 15.41 8.27 4.81
CA GLU A 270 16.68 8.94 4.50
C GLU A 270 16.50 10.46 4.37
N MET A 271 15.38 10.92 3.81
CA MET A 271 15.03 12.33 3.80
C MET A 271 14.83 12.88 5.21
N LYS A 272 14.08 12.16 6.07
CA LYS A 272 13.91 12.49 7.49
C LYS A 272 15.27 12.66 8.17
N ARG A 273 16.21 11.73 7.93
CA ARG A 273 17.55 11.75 8.51
C ARG A 273 18.43 12.92 8.04
N LEU A 274 18.33 13.30 6.76
CA LEU A 274 19.20 14.30 6.15
C LEU A 274 18.73 15.74 6.35
N PHE A 275 17.43 15.98 6.30
CA PHE A 275 16.86 17.34 6.20
C PHE A 275 16.09 17.79 7.44
N PHE A 276 15.75 16.89 8.36
CA PHE A 276 14.91 17.20 9.52
C PHE A 276 15.62 16.80 10.82
N THR A 277 15.54 17.66 11.83
CA THR A 277 16.19 17.40 13.13
C THR A 277 15.26 16.59 14.03
N ASN A 278 13.96 16.83 13.93
CA ASN A 278 12.94 16.18 14.74
C ASN A 278 11.59 16.16 13.99
N GLU A 279 10.59 15.48 14.57
CA GLU A 279 9.27 15.32 13.95
C GLU A 279 8.45 16.61 13.89
N ALA A 280 8.66 17.55 14.81
CA ALA A 280 7.98 18.84 14.80
C ALA A 280 8.39 19.68 13.58
N ASP A 281 9.60 19.49 13.05
CA ASP A 281 10.05 20.15 11.81
C ASP A 281 9.25 19.67 10.59
N MET A 282 8.70 18.45 10.63
CA MET A 282 7.88 17.88 9.55
C MET A 282 6.39 18.19 9.69
N ALA A 283 5.92 18.52 10.90
CA ALA A 283 4.50 18.72 11.20
C ALA A 283 3.77 19.72 10.26
N PRO A 284 4.38 20.85 9.82
CA PRO A 284 3.74 21.77 8.87
C PRO A 284 3.42 21.17 7.50
N TYR A 285 4.04 20.06 7.13
CA TYR A 285 3.87 19.40 5.82
C TYR A 285 2.93 18.19 5.87
N GLY A 286 2.52 17.79 7.08
CA GLY A 286 1.58 16.70 7.27
C GLY A 286 0.20 17.05 6.73
N ASN A 287 -0.53 16.03 6.30
CA ASN A 287 -1.90 16.12 5.80
C ASN A 287 -2.09 17.01 4.57
N VAL A 288 -1.05 17.18 3.76
CA VAL A 288 -1.09 17.89 2.48
C VAL A 288 -0.75 16.91 1.35
N ILE A 289 -1.69 16.72 0.42
CA ILE A 289 -1.51 15.88 -0.76
C ILE A 289 -0.77 16.70 -1.82
N TRP A 290 0.34 16.18 -2.35
CA TRP A 290 1.07 16.92 -3.38
C TRP A 290 0.18 17.14 -4.61
N GLY A 291 -0.02 18.41 -4.97
CA GLY A 291 -0.81 18.79 -6.13
C GLY A 291 -2.29 19.04 -5.85
N LEU A 292 -2.77 18.96 -4.61
CA LEU A 292 -4.10 19.44 -4.22
C LEU A 292 -4.01 20.53 -3.15
#